data_AF-A0A6C0NYQ6-F1
#
_entry.id   AF-A0A6C0NYQ6-F1
#
_cell.length_a   1.000
_cell.length_b   1.000
_cell.length_c   1.000
_cell.angle_alpha   90.00
_cell.angle_beta   90.00
_cell.angle_gamma   90.00
#
_symmetry.space_group_name_H-M   'P 1'
#
loop_
_entity.id
_entity.type
_entity.pdbx_description
1 polymer ?
#
loop_
_entity_poly.entity_id
_entity_poly.type
_entity_poly.pdbx_seq_one_letter_code
_entity_poly.pdbx_strand_id
1 'polypeptide(L)' 'MVKQITDKNVQELVDSLHLANEVILERFEFTIGGNKLTVEESISFIQFIRDELRKKEAKK' A
#
# COMPACT_ATOMS: atom_id res chain seq x y z
N MET A 1 3.28 26.87 -2.54
CA MET A 1 2.48 25.80 -1.92
C MET A 1 2.63 24.57 -2.81
N VAL A 2 3.57 23.68 -2.50
CA VAL A 2 3.74 22.42 -3.26
C VAL A 2 2.55 21.52 -2.89
N LYS A 3 1.56 21.43 -3.78
CA LYS A 3 0.54 20.39 -3.70
C LYS A 3 1.26 19.06 -3.84
N GLN A 4 1.38 18.29 -2.76
CA GLN A 4 1.62 16.86 -2.88
C GLN A 4 0.40 16.30 -3.63
N ILE A 5 0.55 16.07 -4.93
CA ILE A 5 -0.42 15.31 -5.72
C ILE A 5 -0.12 13.85 -5.38
N THR A 6 -0.51 13.44 -4.17
CA THR A 6 -0.63 12.01 -3.87
C THR A 6 -1.89 11.58 -4.60
N ASP A 7 -1.73 10.68 -5.56
CA ASP A 7 -2.86 10.05 -6.25
C ASP A 7 -3.89 9.58 -5.21
N LYS A 8 -5.18 9.84 -5.43
CA LYS A 8 -6.23 9.50 -4.47
C LYS A 8 -6.18 8.03 -4.07
N ASN A 9 -5.86 7.16 -5.02
CA ASN A 9 -5.72 5.72 -4.78
C ASN A 9 -4.54 5.41 -3.84
N VAL A 10 -3.45 6.19 -3.93
CA VAL A 10 -2.28 6.03 -3.06
C VAL A 10 -2.60 6.52 -1.65
N GLN A 11 -3.32 7.63 -1.50
CA GLN A 11 -3.75 8.12 -0.19
C GLN A 11 -4.70 7.12 0.48
N GLU A 12 -5.70 6.62 -0.26
CA GLU A 12 -6.65 5.63 0.23
C GLU A 12 -5.97 4.31 0.61
N LEU A 13 -4.94 3.89 -0.15
CA LEU A 13 -4.14 2.73 0.20
C LEU A 13 -3.41 2.97 1.53
N VAL A 14 -2.69 4.08 1.66
CA VAL A 14 -1.94 4.42 2.89
C VAL A 14 -2.87 4.46 4.10
N ASP A 15 -4.03 5.10 3.97
CA ASP A 15 -5.05 5.16 5.02
C ASP A 15 -5.60 3.78 5.36
N SER A 16 -5.64 2.84 4.40
CA SER A 16 -6.11 1.47 4.60
C SER A 16 -5.05 0.51 5.15
N LEU A 17 -3.77 0.88 5.22
CA LEU A 17 -2.70 -0.03 5.64
C LEU A 17 -2.82 -0.52 7.08
N HIS A 18 -3.64 0.12 7.91
CA HIS A 18 -3.93 -0.35 9.28
C HIS A 18 -4.96 -1.49 9.33
N LEU A 19 -5.64 -1.79 8.22
CA LEU A 19 -6.70 -2.82 8.15
C LEU A 19 -6.12 -4.23 7.98
N ALA A 20 -6.96 -5.27 8.07
CA ALA A 20 -6.55 -6.63 7.77
C ALA A 20 -6.21 -6.79 6.28
N ASN A 21 -5.32 -7.73 5.93
CA ASN A 21 -4.87 -7.92 4.55
C ASN A 21 -6.05 -8.24 3.62
N GLU A 22 -6.98 -9.06 4.08
CA GLU A 22 -8.19 -9.48 3.37
C GLU A 22 -9.01 -8.26 2.92
N VAL A 23 -9.18 -7.27 3.82
CA VAL A 23 -9.93 -6.04 3.52
C VAL A 23 -9.22 -5.18 2.48
N ILE A 24 -7.88 -5.15 2.50
CA ILE A 24 -7.09 -4.42 1.51
C ILE A 24 -7.19 -5.12 0.15
N LEU A 25 -7.12 -6.45 0.11
CA LEU A 25 -7.20 -7.25 -1.11
C LEU A 25 -8.59 -7.23 -1.76
N GLU A 26 -9.66 -7.01 -0.99
CA GLU A 26 -11.01 -6.81 -1.54
C GLU A 26 -11.17 -5.45 -2.24
N ARG A 27 -10.36 -4.44 -1.83
CA ARG A 27 -10.49 -3.05 -2.29
C ARG A 27 -9.46 -2.66 -3.34
N PHE A 28 -8.28 -3.29 -3.32
CA PHE A 28 -7.15 -2.93 -4.16
C PHE A 28 -6.68 -4.12 -4.98
N GLU A 29 -6.43 -3.86 -6.25
CA GLU A 29 -5.78 -4.79 -7.15
C GLU A 29 -4.34 -4.33 -7.40
N PHE A 30 -3.37 -5.13 -6.98
CA PHE A 30 -1.96 -4.83 -7.19
C PHE A 30 -1.49 -5.42 -8.52
N THR A 31 -0.81 -4.62 -9.32
CA THR A 31 -0.26 -5.05 -10.61
C THR A 31 1.19 -4.63 -10.75
N ILE A 32 1.98 -5.43 -11.45
CA ILE A 32 3.36 -5.11 -11.84
C ILE A 32 3.54 -5.41 -13.33
N GLY A 33 3.97 -4.41 -14.10
CA GLY A 33 4.11 -4.54 -15.56
C GLY A 33 2.80 -4.93 -16.27
N GLY A 34 1.65 -4.56 -15.71
CA GLY A 34 0.32 -4.90 -16.24
C GLY A 34 -0.21 -6.28 -15.84
N ASN A 35 0.56 -7.08 -15.09
CA ASN A 35 0.11 -8.37 -14.57
C ASN A 35 -0.36 -8.23 -13.12
N LYS A 36 -1.51 -8.83 -12.78
CA LYS A 36 -1.99 -8.89 -11.41
C LYS A 36 -1.06 -9.75 -10.56
N LEU A 37 -0.73 -9.24 -9.37
CA LEU A 37 -0.03 -10.02 -8.37
C LEU A 37 -0.94 -11.14 -7.87
N THR A 38 -0.33 -12.27 -7.51
CA THR A 38 -1.01 -13.31 -6.73
C THR A 38 -1.36 -12.77 -5.33
N VAL A 39 -2.21 -13.50 -4.62
CA VAL A 39 -2.58 -13.15 -3.24
C VAL A 39 -1.34 -13.10 -2.34
N GLU A 40 -0.43 -14.07 -2.45
CA GLU A 40 0.79 -14.15 -1.66
C GLU A 40 1.76 -12.99 -1.95
N GLU A 41 1.92 -12.63 -3.22
CA GLU A 41 2.72 -11.47 -3.63
C GLU A 41 2.11 -10.15 -3.15
N SER A 42 0.79 -10.03 -3.23
CA SER A 42 0.06 -8.86 -2.76
C SER A 42 0.21 -8.69 -1.24
N ILE A 43 0.11 -9.77 -0.46
CA ILE A 43 0.35 -9.75 0.99
C ILE A 43 1.79 -9.33 1.29
N SER A 44 2.76 -9.93 0.59
CA SER A 44 4.18 -9.60 0.75
C SER A 44 4.45 -8.12 0.46
N PHE A 45 3.80 -7.58 -0.59
CA PHE A 45 3.88 -6.18 -0.95
C PHE A 45 3.26 -5.26 0.11
N ILE A 46 2.08 -5.59 0.65
CA ILE A 46 1.43 -4.83 1.73
C ILE A 46 2.34 -4.80 2.97
N GLN A 47 2.90 -5.94 3.36
CA GLN A 47 3.82 -6.03 4.50
C GLN A 47 5.06 -5.18 4.28
N PHE A 48 5.65 -5.24 3.09
CA PHE A 48 6.78 -4.39 2.73
C PHE A 48 6.45 -2.89 2.91
N ILE A 49 5.31 -2.42 2.40
CA ILE A 49 4.92 -1.00 2.55
C ILE A 49 4.73 -0.64 4.03
N ARG A 50 4.10 -1.49 4.83
CA ARG A 50 3.90 -1.27 6.27
C ARG A 50 5.23 -1.09 6.99
N ASP A 51 6.20 -1.95 6.69
CA ASP A 51 7.51 -1.90 7.31
C ASP A 51 8.28 -0.65 6.89
N GLU A 52 8.23 -0.28 5.61
CA GLU A 52 8.86 0.94 5.12
C GLU A 52 8.25 2.21 5.72
N LEU A 53 6.92 2.25 5.90
CA LEU A 53 6.26 3.37 6.59
C LEU A 53 6.72 3.49 8.04
N ARG A 54 6.74 2.38 8.79
CA ARG A 54 7.21 2.37 10.18
C ARG A 54 8.66 2.81 10.30
N LYS A 55 9.53 2.34 9.42
CA LYS A 55 10.95 2.75 9.38
C LYS A 55 11.09 4.25 9.10
N LYS A 56 10.22 4.83 8.27
CA LYS A 56 10.23 6.26 7.96
C LYS A 56 9.78 7.10 9.16
N GLU A 57 8.78 6.63 9.91
CA GLU A 57 8.34 7.29 11.15
C GLU A 57 9.42 7.23 12.25
N ALA A 58 10.12 6.09 12.38
CA ALA A 58 11.18 5.92 13.37
C ALA A 58 12.45 6.76 13.11
N LYS A 59 12.60 7.33 11.91
CA LYS A 59 13.73 8.19 11.53
C LYS A 59 13.43 9.68 11.65
N LYS A 60 12.25 10.05 12.13
CA LYS A 60 11.77 11.43 12.25
C LYS A 60 11.76 11.87 13.71
#